data_AF-A0A9D6T8M3-F1
#
_entry.id   AF-A0A9D6T8M3-F1
#
_cell.length_a   1.000
_cell.length_b   1.000
_cell.length_c   1.000
_cell.angle_alpha   90.00
_cell.angle_beta   90.00
_cell.angle_gamma   90.00
#
_symmetry.space_group_name_H-M   'P 1'
#
loop_
_entity.id
_entity.type
_entity.pdbx_description
1 polymer ?
#
loop_
_entity_poly.entity_id
_entity_poly.type
_entity_poly.pdbx_seq_one_letter_code
_entity_poly.pdbx_strand_id
1 'polypeptide(L)'
;MADDSGYDEMIAPLLEEEDGGRPAGGYDAARLTSNDQAWLDAYRVALAAQCPDAVKQFLIYGSKARGEATRDSDLDVVLIVDNRWQARKRDLRRIGYRLASTSDVLPSIVVYTEEEWEARRQSGSFFRRAVERDAIAIR
;
A
#
# COMPACT_ATOMS: atom_id res chain seq x y z
N MET A 1 -40.82 -7.96 -2.01
CA MET A 1 -41.54 -6.71 -1.74
C MET A 1 -40.93 -6.15 -0.47
N ALA A 2 -40.60 -4.85 -0.49
CA ALA A 2 -39.43 -4.18 0.09
C ALA A 2 -38.15 -4.60 -0.67
N ASP A 3 -37.58 -3.84 -1.61
CA ASP A 3 -37.52 -2.37 -1.77
C ASP A 3 -36.87 -1.72 -0.54
N ASP A 4 -35.59 -1.40 -0.70
CA ASP A 4 -34.90 -0.31 0.00
C ASP A 4 -33.73 0.14 -0.91
N SER A 5 -34.12 0.79 -2.00
CA SER A 5 -33.24 1.58 -2.87
C SER A 5 -32.99 2.91 -2.19
N GLY A 6 -31.78 3.12 -1.66
CA GLY A 6 -31.55 4.33 -0.88
C GLY A 6 -30.10 4.68 -0.55
N TYR A 7 -29.09 4.25 -1.33
CA TYR A 7 -27.72 4.80 -1.22
C TYR A 7 -26.98 4.79 -2.57
N ASP A 8 -27.71 4.96 -3.68
CA ASP A 8 -27.16 4.91 -5.06
C ASP A 8 -27.01 6.28 -5.72
N GLU A 9 -26.89 7.34 -4.92
CA GLU A 9 -26.50 8.66 -5.43
C GLU A 9 -25.55 9.27 -4.41
N MET A 10 -24.24 9.30 -4.73
CA MET A 10 -23.34 10.41 -4.37
C MET A 10 -21.86 10.21 -4.75
N ILE A 11 -21.48 9.27 -5.63
CA ILE A 11 -20.10 9.24 -6.14
C ILE A 11 -20.03 9.28 -7.67
N ALA A 12 -19.29 10.30 -8.12
CA ALA A 12 -18.88 10.70 -9.46
C ALA A 12 -19.87 11.63 -10.20
N PRO A 13 -19.41 12.66 -10.92
CA PRO A 13 -18.09 12.73 -11.58
C PRO A 13 -17.36 14.08 -11.39
N LEU A 14 -16.07 14.06 -11.06
CA LEU A 14 -15.18 15.19 -11.35
C LEU A 14 -13.83 14.65 -11.82
N LEU A 15 -13.80 14.29 -13.11
CA LEU A 15 -12.63 14.49 -13.93
C LEU A 15 -12.63 15.97 -14.32
N GLU A 16 -11.94 16.78 -13.55
CA GLU A 16 -11.40 18.04 -14.04
C GLU A 16 -9.88 17.97 -13.87
N GLU A 17 -9.19 18.01 -15.00
CA GLU A 17 -7.76 18.19 -15.05
C GLU A 17 -7.45 19.61 -14.57
N GLU A 18 -6.88 19.72 -13.38
CA GLU A 18 -6.27 20.97 -12.90
C GLU A 18 -4.78 20.69 -12.68
N ASP A 19 -4.00 21.11 -13.67
CA ASP A 19 -2.56 21.39 -13.57
C ASP A 19 -2.35 22.50 -12.52
N GLY A 20 -1.92 22.15 -11.31
CA GLY A 20 -1.77 23.16 -10.26
C GLY A 20 -1.34 22.63 -8.90
N GLY A 21 -0.03 22.48 -8.71
CA GLY A 21 0.59 22.54 -7.37
C GLY A 21 0.86 21.18 -6.72
N ARG A 22 2.09 20.68 -6.90
CA ARG A 22 2.66 19.62 -6.05
C ARG A 22 2.65 20.06 -4.57
N PRO A 23 2.03 19.31 -3.65
CA PRO A 23 2.47 19.34 -2.26
C PRO A 23 3.82 18.61 -2.15
N ALA A 24 4.75 19.21 -1.40
CA ALA A 24 6.07 18.66 -1.13
C ALA A 24 5.97 17.44 -0.20
N GLY A 25 6.27 16.25 -0.74
CA GLY A 25 6.46 15.01 0.02
C GLY A 25 7.30 14.03 -0.81
N GLY A 26 8.57 13.86 -0.44
CA GLY A 26 9.60 13.26 -1.29
C GLY A 26 9.35 11.82 -1.70
N TYR A 27 9.05 11.62 -2.99
CA TYR A 27 9.09 10.33 -3.70
C TYR A 27 9.86 10.42 -5.03
N ASP A 28 10.74 11.42 -5.22
CA ASP A 28 11.34 11.79 -6.54
C ASP A 28 12.09 10.66 -7.28
N ALA A 29 12.41 9.54 -6.64
CA ALA A 29 13.00 8.35 -7.30
C ALA A 29 11.97 7.26 -7.67
N ALA A 30 10.79 7.25 -7.05
CA ALA A 30 9.76 6.25 -7.29
C ALA A 30 9.00 6.55 -8.57
N ARG A 31 8.76 5.52 -9.40
CA ARG A 31 7.81 5.60 -10.52
C ARG A 31 6.45 5.05 -10.09
N LEU A 32 5.71 5.89 -9.38
CA LEU A 32 4.31 5.65 -9.03
C LEU A 32 3.40 6.39 -10.03
N THR A 33 2.36 5.70 -10.49
CA THR A 33 1.25 6.33 -11.21
C THR A 33 0.33 7.05 -10.23
N SER A 34 -0.55 7.93 -10.73
CA SER A 34 -1.59 8.57 -9.89
C SER A 34 -2.51 7.53 -9.22
N ASN A 35 -2.79 6.42 -9.91
CA ASN A 35 -3.59 5.32 -9.37
C ASN A 35 -2.85 4.59 -8.23
N ASP A 36 -1.54 4.35 -8.37
CA ASP A 36 -0.73 3.75 -7.29
C ASP A 36 -0.77 4.63 -6.05
N GLN A 37 -0.55 5.95 -6.22
CA GLN A 37 -0.53 6.91 -5.12
C GLN A 37 -1.91 6.97 -4.43
N ALA A 38 -2.99 7.08 -5.19
CA ALA A 38 -4.35 7.10 -4.65
C ALA A 38 -4.68 5.81 -3.88
N TRP A 39 -4.25 4.65 -4.40
CA TRP A 39 -4.45 3.37 -3.72
C TRP A 39 -3.63 3.27 -2.43
N LEU A 40 -2.36 3.71 -2.42
CA LEU A 40 -1.50 3.72 -1.23
C LEU A 40 -2.10 4.58 -0.12
N ASP A 41 -2.60 5.77 -0.46
CA ASP A 41 -3.24 6.68 0.48
C ASP A 41 -4.55 6.09 1.03
N ALA A 42 -5.41 5.54 0.17
CA ALA A 42 -6.63 4.87 0.60
C ALA A 42 -6.32 3.68 1.52
N TYR A 43 -5.28 2.90 1.19
CA TYR A 43 -4.88 1.76 2.00
C TYR A 43 -4.34 2.17 3.36
N ARG A 44 -3.52 3.22 3.43
CA ARG A 44 -3.01 3.79 4.68
C ARG A 44 -4.15 4.27 5.58
N VAL A 45 -5.11 5.03 5.03
CA VAL A 45 -6.28 5.50 5.76
C VAL A 45 -7.12 4.32 6.27
N ALA A 46 -7.39 3.33 5.43
CA ALA A 46 -8.18 2.16 5.81
C ALA A 46 -7.51 1.32 6.90
N LEU A 47 -6.18 1.16 6.84
CA LEU A 47 -5.39 0.48 7.87
C LEU A 47 -5.44 1.23 9.19
N ALA A 48 -5.26 2.55 9.18
CA ALA A 48 -5.33 3.37 10.40
C ALA A 48 -6.71 3.30 11.07
N ALA A 49 -7.78 3.32 10.29
CA ALA A 49 -9.15 3.28 10.80
C ALA A 49 -9.56 1.89 11.35
N GLN A 50 -9.24 0.81 10.63
CA GLN A 50 -9.68 -0.54 10.99
C GLN A 50 -8.71 -1.26 11.94
N CYS A 51 -7.44 -0.87 11.89
CA CYS A 51 -6.35 -1.57 12.55
C CYS A 51 -5.39 -0.57 13.24
N PRO A 52 -5.85 0.17 14.25
CA PRO A 52 -5.03 1.18 14.91
C PRO A 52 -3.75 0.57 15.51
N ASP A 53 -2.64 1.31 15.33
CA ASP A 53 -1.27 0.97 15.73
C ASP A 53 -0.74 -0.36 15.19
N ALA A 54 -1.39 -0.95 14.19
CA ALA A 54 -0.96 -2.21 13.60
C ALA A 54 0.34 -2.05 12.82
N VAL A 55 0.40 -1.05 11.95
CA VAL A 55 1.50 -0.86 11.00
C VAL A 55 2.58 0.00 11.63
N LYS A 56 3.78 -0.56 11.76
CA LYS A 56 4.99 0.15 12.21
C LYS A 56 5.76 0.74 11.04
N GLN A 57 5.77 0.03 9.91
CA GLN A 57 6.37 0.51 8.65
C GLN A 57 5.48 0.12 7.47
N PHE A 58 5.25 1.08 6.59
CA PHE A 58 4.59 0.88 5.30
C PHE A 58 5.61 1.24 4.22
N LEU A 59 6.07 0.23 3.50
CA LEU A 59 7.11 0.35 2.49
C LEU A 59 6.59 -0.07 1.12
N ILE A 60 7.06 0.61 0.08
CA ILE A 60 7.05 0.08 -1.29
C ILE A 60 8.45 -0.39 -1.64
N TYR A 61 8.57 -1.44 -2.45
CA TYR A 61 9.84 -1.94 -2.95
C TYR A 61 9.71 -2.33 -4.44
N GLY A 62 10.68 -3.04 -5.00
CA GLY A 62 10.60 -3.54 -6.37
C GLY A 62 10.81 -2.46 -7.44
N SER A 63 10.31 -2.72 -8.65
CA SER A 63 10.59 -1.89 -9.84
C SER A 63 10.09 -0.45 -9.70
N LYS A 64 8.94 -0.23 -9.04
CA LYS A 64 8.40 1.12 -8.79
C LYS A 64 9.30 1.91 -7.85
N ALA A 65 9.85 1.29 -6.81
CA ALA A 65 10.79 1.95 -5.89
C ALA A 65 12.15 2.24 -6.54
N ARG A 66 12.64 1.36 -7.42
CA ARG A 66 13.92 1.52 -8.14
C ARG A 66 13.86 2.45 -9.37
N GLY A 67 12.68 2.95 -9.73
CA GLY A 67 12.49 3.75 -10.94
C GLY A 67 12.58 2.96 -12.25
N GLU A 68 12.52 1.63 -12.18
CA GLU A 68 12.61 0.69 -13.30
C GLU A 68 11.21 0.25 -13.80
N ALA A 69 10.13 0.75 -13.20
CA ALA A 69 8.78 0.33 -13.51
C ALA A 69 8.34 0.69 -14.94
N THR A 70 7.59 -0.24 -15.53
CA THR A 70 6.75 -0.08 -16.71
C THR A 70 5.31 0.22 -16.27
N ARG A 71 4.43 0.57 -17.22
CA ARG A 71 3.01 0.84 -16.95
C ARG A 71 2.30 -0.36 -16.30
N ASP A 72 2.68 -1.58 -16.66
CA ASP A 72 2.05 -2.82 -16.20
C ASP A 72 2.77 -3.43 -14.98
N SER A 73 3.70 -2.68 -14.35
CA SER A 73 4.42 -3.18 -13.18
C SER A 73 3.50 -3.25 -11.95
N ASP A 74 3.57 -4.38 -11.24
CA ASP A 74 2.91 -4.57 -9.94
C ASP A 74 3.36 -3.52 -8.90
N LEU A 75 2.48 -3.26 -7.94
CA LEU A 75 2.78 -2.43 -6.78
C LEU A 75 3.20 -3.30 -5.60
N ASP A 76 4.51 -3.45 -5.45
CA ASP A 76 5.17 -4.25 -4.41
C ASP A 76 5.15 -3.54 -3.04
N VAL A 77 4.40 -4.09 -2.08
CA VAL A 77 4.15 -3.49 -0.76
C VAL A 77 4.63 -4.40 0.36
N VAL A 78 5.39 -3.85 1.30
CA VAL A 78 5.79 -4.52 2.55
C VAL A 78 5.24 -3.76 3.73
N LEU A 79 4.46 -4.45 4.55
CA LEU A 79 4.03 -3.97 5.86
C LEU A 79 4.83 -4.67 6.96
N ILE A 80 5.47 -3.88 7.82
CA ILE A 80 6.00 -4.37 9.10
C ILE A 80 5.01 -3.98 10.18
N VAL A 81 4.53 -4.95 10.93
CA VAL A 81 3.43 -4.79 11.88
C VAL A 81 3.83 -5.23 13.27
N ASP A 82 3.12 -4.69 14.26
CA ASP A 82 3.28 -5.09 15.65
C ASP A 82 3.01 -6.61 15.82
N ASN A 83 3.82 -7.28 16.64
CA ASN A 83 3.74 -8.73 16.86
C ASN A 83 2.33 -9.20 17.28
N ARG A 84 1.55 -8.36 17.97
CA ARG A 84 0.16 -8.68 18.36
C ARG A 84 -0.78 -8.93 17.17
N TRP A 85 -0.39 -8.50 15.96
CA TRP A 85 -1.16 -8.67 14.72
C TRP A 85 -0.81 -9.95 13.94
N GLN A 86 0.05 -10.83 14.46
CA GLN A 86 0.47 -12.06 13.78
C GLN A 86 -0.70 -12.89 13.21
N ALA A 87 -1.75 -13.10 14.01
CA ALA A 87 -2.93 -13.86 13.60
C ALA A 87 -3.83 -13.11 12.59
N ARG A 88 -3.71 -11.78 12.50
CA ARG A 88 -4.55 -10.90 11.67
C ARG A 88 -3.85 -10.34 10.44
N LYS A 89 -2.64 -10.81 10.10
CA LYS A 89 -1.94 -10.40 8.87
C LYS A 89 -2.76 -10.61 7.60
N ARG A 90 -3.63 -11.63 7.59
CA ARG A 90 -4.55 -11.87 6.48
C ARG A 90 -5.58 -10.75 6.32
N ASP A 91 -6.06 -10.18 7.41
CA ASP A 91 -7.06 -9.12 7.40
C ASP A 91 -6.45 -7.82 6.85
N LEU A 92 -5.22 -7.51 7.25
CA LEU A 92 -4.47 -6.37 6.69
C LEU A 92 -4.36 -6.48 5.15
N ARG A 93 -3.92 -7.63 4.64
CA ARG A 93 -3.86 -7.86 3.17
C ARG A 93 -5.23 -7.76 2.51
N ARG A 94 -6.29 -8.27 3.15
CA ARG A 94 -7.66 -8.22 2.62
C ARG A 94 -8.18 -6.80 2.44
N ILE A 95 -7.79 -5.86 3.31
CA ILE A 95 -8.14 -4.44 3.15
C ILE A 95 -7.55 -3.93 1.83
N GLY A 96 -6.26 -4.16 1.59
CA GLY A 96 -5.60 -3.73 0.35
C GLY A 96 -6.18 -4.38 -0.90
N TYR A 97 -6.41 -5.70 -0.89
CA TYR A 97 -7.02 -6.38 -2.05
C TYR A 97 -8.46 -5.94 -2.33
N ARG A 98 -9.22 -5.55 -1.31
CA ARG A 98 -10.57 -4.99 -1.52
C ARG A 98 -10.50 -3.64 -2.21
N LEU A 99 -9.59 -2.76 -1.81
CA LEU A 99 -9.36 -1.48 -2.49
C LEU A 99 -8.89 -1.68 -3.92
N ALA A 100 -8.04 -2.70 -4.14
CA ALA A 100 -7.55 -3.03 -5.48
C ALA A 100 -8.66 -3.51 -6.41
N SER A 101 -9.69 -4.19 -5.90
CA SER A 101 -10.78 -4.76 -6.71
C SER A 101 -11.61 -3.73 -7.48
N THR A 102 -11.50 -2.45 -7.13
CA THR A 102 -12.19 -1.33 -7.78
C THR A 102 -11.19 -0.35 -8.43
N SER A 103 -9.95 -0.78 -8.69
CA SER A 103 -8.89 0.06 -9.26
C SER A 103 -8.03 -0.73 -10.25
N ASP A 104 -7.27 -0.04 -11.09
CA ASP A 104 -6.30 -0.67 -12.00
C ASP A 104 -4.96 -1.05 -11.31
N VAL A 105 -4.85 -0.90 -10.00
CA VAL A 105 -3.63 -1.21 -9.25
C VAL A 105 -3.56 -2.71 -8.95
N LEU A 106 -2.40 -3.30 -9.20
CA LEU A 106 -2.09 -4.70 -8.89
C LEU A 106 -1.11 -4.79 -7.70
N PRO A 107 -1.58 -4.74 -6.44
CA PRO A 107 -0.69 -4.75 -5.30
C PRO A 107 -0.23 -6.17 -4.95
N SER A 108 1.07 -6.35 -4.76
CA SER A 108 1.69 -7.53 -4.17
C SER A 108 2.02 -7.23 -2.70
N ILE A 109 1.16 -7.68 -1.78
CA ILE A 109 1.25 -7.28 -0.36
C ILE A 109 1.87 -8.39 0.49
N VAL A 110 3.04 -8.12 1.04
CA VAL A 110 3.70 -8.95 2.04
C VAL A 110 3.59 -8.29 3.41
N VAL A 111 3.29 -9.09 4.44
CA VAL A 111 3.15 -8.61 5.82
C VAL A 111 4.02 -9.45 6.73
N TYR A 112 4.88 -8.78 7.49
CA TYR A 112 5.71 -9.38 8.53
C TYR A 112 5.42 -8.73 9.86
N THR A 113 5.48 -9.52 10.94
CA THR A 113 5.64 -8.91 12.25
C THR A 113 7.07 -8.40 12.43
N GLU A 114 7.30 -7.56 13.43
CA GLU A 114 8.65 -7.11 13.81
C GLU A 114 9.59 -8.29 14.08
N GLU A 115 9.13 -9.32 14.79
CA GLU A 115 9.90 -10.54 15.05
C GLU A 115 10.23 -11.32 13.77
N GLU A 116 9.27 -11.50 12.87
CA GLU A 116 9.50 -12.19 11.60
C GLU A 116 10.46 -11.41 10.69
N TRP A 117 10.34 -10.08 10.70
CA TRP A 117 11.27 -9.22 10.00
C TRP A 117 12.67 -9.43 10.57
N GLU A 118 12.83 -9.37 11.89
CA GLU A 118 14.11 -9.51 12.57
C GLU A 118 14.77 -10.87 12.38
N ALA A 119 14.00 -11.96 12.45
CA ALA A 119 14.50 -13.29 12.15
C ALA A 119 15.12 -13.40 10.75
N ARG A 120 14.56 -12.70 9.75
CA ARG A 120 15.09 -12.67 8.38
C ARG A 120 16.43 -11.95 8.26
N ARG A 121 16.74 -11.02 9.17
CA ARG A 121 18.07 -10.38 9.22
C ARG A 121 19.11 -11.41 9.62
N GLN A 122 18.81 -12.15 10.68
CA GLN A 122 19.69 -13.15 11.27
C GLN A 122 19.94 -14.31 10.30
N SER A 123 18.95 -14.66 9.48
CA SER A 123 19.08 -15.68 8.44
C SER A 123 19.78 -15.21 7.16
N GLY A 124 20.22 -13.96 7.08
CA GLY A 124 20.89 -13.41 5.88
C GLY A 124 19.98 -13.27 4.66
N SER A 125 18.67 -13.09 4.85
CA SER A 125 17.68 -13.06 3.77
C SER A 125 18.03 -12.03 2.67
N PHE A 126 18.16 -12.50 1.43
CA PHE A 126 18.36 -11.62 0.27
C PHE A 126 17.18 -10.67 0.06
N PHE A 127 15.95 -11.15 0.30
CA PHE A 127 14.75 -10.34 0.21
C PHE A 127 14.78 -9.16 1.18
N ARG A 128 15.07 -9.43 2.47
CA ARG A 128 15.17 -8.35 3.47
C ARG A 128 16.24 -7.33 3.10
N ARG A 129 17.43 -7.79 2.68
CA ARG A 129 18.52 -6.89 2.25
C ARG A 129 18.13 -6.01 1.06
N ALA A 130 17.38 -6.56 0.09
CA ALA A 130 16.89 -5.79 -1.05
C ALA A 130 15.87 -4.71 -0.61
N VAL A 131 14.93 -5.07 0.27
CA VAL A 131 13.97 -4.11 0.84
C VAL A 131 14.69 -3.03 1.65
N GLU A 132 15.63 -3.37 2.53
CA GLU A 132 16.38 -2.38 3.31
C GLU A 132 17.20 -1.41 2.43
N ARG A 133 17.67 -1.87 1.26
CA ARG A 133 18.45 -1.07 0.33
C ARG A 133 17.58 -0.16 -0.53
N ASP A 134 16.49 -0.70 -1.07
CA ASP A 134 15.75 -0.08 -2.19
C ASP A 134 14.36 0.44 -1.80
N ALA A 135 13.83 0.08 -0.63
CA ALA A 135 12.46 0.42 -0.29
C ALA A 135 12.27 1.90 0.05
N ILE A 136 11.07 2.40 -0.25
CA ILE A 136 10.65 3.76 0.03
C ILE A 136 9.50 3.71 1.03
N ALA A 137 9.61 4.53 2.08
CA ALA A 137 8.62 4.60 3.14
C ALA A 137 7.43 5.48 2.73
N ILE A 138 6.22 4.95 2.89
CA ILE A 138 4.96 5.68 2.73
C ILE A 138 4.59 6.32 4.07
N ARG A 139 4.22 7.61 4.06
CA ARG A 139 3.94 8.41 5.26
C ARG A 139 2.52 8.98 5.22
#